data_AF-A0A4R1K0I5-F1
#
_entry.id   AF-A0A4R1K0I5-F1
#
_cell.length_a   1.000
_cell.length_b   1.000
_cell.length_c   1.000
_cell.angle_alpha   90.00
_cell.angle_beta   90.00
_cell.angle_gamma   90.00
#
_symmetry.space_group_name_H-M   'P 1'
#
loop_
_entity.id
_entity.type
_entity.pdbx_description
1 polymer ?
#
loop_
_entity_poly.entity_id
_entity_poly.type
_entity_poly.pdbx_seq_one_letter_code
_entity_poly.pdbx_strand_id
1 'polypeptide(L)'
;MSLIILTSCRDNETTQRNSEEPKAFEEKSIDIGRFRKGNDLVEDLYQELVDKSPELTSLENELSQLNKRDTVNIFYNYNQKSNDYYRDAKNQINNITDSVMKQKILNLITKSNDKYVSQKADLKNLMNTINEKRNEINNYHSALKIILTIPLIEQYQKQHLPNKAPYEKVIKKEDLLFEKIKNITPKY
;
A
#
# COMPACT_ATOMS: atom_id res chain seq x y z
N MET A 1 -3.59 -54.83 -22.97
CA MET A 1 -3.00 -54.43 -21.67
C MET A 1 -1.72 -53.68 -22.00
N SER A 2 -1.61 -52.43 -21.54
CA SER A 2 -0.47 -51.50 -21.67
C SER A 2 0.01 -51.09 -23.06
N LEU A 3 -0.23 -49.83 -23.43
CA LEU A 3 0.85 -48.84 -23.60
C LEU A 3 0.22 -47.43 -23.61
N ILE A 4 0.36 -46.70 -22.51
CA ILE A 4 0.09 -45.25 -22.46
C ILE A 4 1.45 -44.57 -22.37
N ILE A 5 1.79 -43.83 -23.42
CA ILE A 5 2.94 -42.92 -23.47
C ILE A 5 2.40 -41.54 -23.10
N LEU A 6 2.88 -40.96 -22.00
CA LEU A 6 2.78 -39.53 -21.73
C LEU A 6 4.14 -39.06 -21.17
N THR A 7 5.05 -38.72 -22.08
CA THR A 7 6.21 -37.88 -21.79
C THR A 7 5.94 -36.50 -22.37
N SER A 8 5.82 -35.51 -21.49
CA SER A 8 6.10 -34.11 -21.79
C SER A 8 6.20 -33.34 -20.46
N CYS A 9 7.36 -33.46 -19.80
CA CYS A 9 7.84 -32.37 -18.98
C CYS A 9 8.28 -31.28 -19.97
N ARG A 10 7.49 -30.20 -20.03
CA ARG A 10 7.88 -28.99 -20.74
C ARG A 10 8.58 -28.11 -19.71
N ASP A 11 9.90 -28.19 -19.69
CA ASP A 11 10.74 -27.18 -19.05
C ASP A 11 10.50 -25.86 -19.77
N ASN A 12 9.65 -25.00 -19.21
CA ASN A 12 9.54 -23.62 -19.67
C ASN A 12 10.71 -22.83 -19.09
N GLU A 13 11.73 -22.71 -19.93
CA GLU A 13 12.62 -21.57 -20.11
C GLU A 13 12.82 -20.67 -18.89
N THR A 14 13.95 -20.88 -18.20
CA THR A 14 14.62 -19.83 -17.44
C THR A 14 14.89 -18.65 -18.37
N THR A 15 14.05 -17.62 -18.31
CA THR A 15 14.41 -16.31 -18.83
C THR A 15 15.59 -15.83 -18.01
N GLN A 16 16.81 -15.95 -18.54
CA GLN A 16 17.98 -15.26 -18.01
C GLN A 16 17.72 -13.75 -18.16
N ARG A 17 17.06 -13.16 -17.16
CA ARG A 17 17.17 -11.72 -16.92
C ARG A 17 18.62 -11.49 -16.51
N ASN A 18 19.34 -10.65 -17.25
CA ASN A 18 20.71 -10.23 -16.94
C ASN A 18 20.83 -9.97 -15.42
N SER A 19 21.67 -10.77 -14.77
CA SER A 19 21.74 -10.92 -13.31
C SER A 19 22.60 -9.84 -12.66
N GLU A 20 22.30 -8.58 -12.94
CA GLU A 20 22.88 -7.49 -12.17
C GLU A 20 22.08 -7.35 -10.87
N GLU A 21 22.77 -7.41 -9.74
CA GLU A 21 22.16 -7.22 -8.43
C GLU A 21 21.46 -5.86 -8.36
N PRO A 22 20.23 -5.77 -7.84
CA PRO A 22 19.56 -4.49 -7.66
C PRO A 22 20.43 -3.50 -6.88
N LYS A 23 20.45 -2.25 -7.33
CA LYS A 23 21.17 -1.14 -6.66
C LYS A 23 20.66 -0.92 -5.24
N ALA A 24 19.41 -1.25 -4.97
CA ALA A 24 18.80 -1.19 -3.64
C ALA A 24 19.49 -2.12 -2.62
N PHE A 25 20.22 -3.15 -3.06
CA PHE A 25 21.00 -4.04 -2.19
C PHE A 25 22.47 -3.60 -2.02
N GLU A 26 22.96 -2.68 -2.86
CA GLU A 26 24.33 -2.17 -2.72
C GLU A 26 24.44 -1.33 -1.43
N GLU A 27 25.30 -1.73 -0.49
CA GLU A 27 25.72 -0.88 0.63
C GLU A 27 26.49 0.34 0.08
N LYS A 28 25.78 1.38 -0.35
CA LYS A 28 26.42 2.66 -0.69
C LYS A 28 26.59 3.51 0.56
N SER A 29 27.86 3.65 0.93
CA SER A 29 28.40 4.82 1.62
C SER A 29 27.65 6.07 1.19
N ILE A 30 27.13 6.80 2.18
CA ILE A 30 26.40 8.07 2.07
C ILE A 30 26.87 8.88 0.85
N ASP A 31 26.14 8.81 -0.27
CA ASP A 31 26.36 9.71 -1.40
C ASP A 31 25.17 10.65 -1.56
N ILE A 32 25.46 11.93 -1.38
CA ILE A 32 24.53 13.03 -1.25
C ILE A 32 24.20 13.49 -2.67
N GLY A 33 23.16 12.92 -3.27
CA GLY A 33 22.77 13.31 -4.63
C GLY A 33 21.50 12.65 -5.15
N ARG A 34 20.35 13.26 -4.84
CA ARG A 34 19.03 13.05 -5.48
C ARG A 34 18.23 11.77 -5.19
N PHE A 35 18.78 10.74 -4.56
CA PHE A 35 17.95 9.67 -4.02
C PHE A 35 17.42 10.09 -2.64
N ARG A 36 16.14 10.47 -2.59
CA ARG A 36 15.43 10.64 -1.34
C ARG A 36 15.46 9.30 -0.61
N LYS A 37 16.28 9.23 0.45
CA LYS A 37 16.13 8.38 1.64
C LYS A 37 14.70 7.81 1.75
N GLY A 38 14.54 6.52 1.42
CA GLY A 38 13.29 5.79 1.60
C GLY A 38 13.56 4.60 2.52
N ASN A 39 12.88 4.51 3.67
CA ASN A 39 13.06 3.44 4.64
C ASN A 39 12.39 2.11 4.20
N ASP A 40 12.09 1.94 2.90
CA ASP A 40 11.28 0.83 2.38
C ASP A 40 11.95 0.18 1.16
N LEU A 41 12.61 -0.95 1.44
CA LEU A 41 13.31 -1.75 0.44
C LEU A 41 12.37 -2.33 -0.64
N VAL A 42 11.09 -2.53 -0.33
CA VAL A 42 10.11 -3.01 -1.32
C VAL A 42 9.89 -1.95 -2.40
N GLU A 43 9.80 -0.68 -2.01
CA GLU A 43 9.61 0.41 -2.96
C GLU A 43 10.84 0.66 -3.82
N ASP A 44 12.05 0.59 -3.24
CA ASP A 44 13.29 0.77 -3.99
C ASP A 44 13.46 -0.35 -5.03
N LEU A 45 13.23 -1.60 -4.64
CA LEU A 45 13.29 -2.75 -5.56
C LEU A 45 12.21 -2.69 -6.63
N TYR A 46 11.00 -2.29 -6.27
CA TYR A 46 9.91 -2.14 -7.24
C TYR A 46 10.20 -1.01 -8.23
N GLN A 47 10.75 0.12 -7.79
CA GLN A 47 11.12 1.22 -8.67
C GLN A 47 12.19 0.80 -9.70
N GLU A 48 13.16 -0.01 -9.30
CA GLU A 48 14.12 -0.58 -10.26
C GLU A 48 13.45 -1.49 -11.31
N LEU A 49 12.38 -2.20 -10.94
CA LEU A 49 11.58 -2.98 -11.90
C LEU A 49 10.78 -2.07 -12.83
N VAL A 50 10.21 -0.97 -12.31
CA VAL A 50 9.50 0.04 -13.09
C VAL A 50 10.43 0.66 -14.14
N ASP A 51 11.63 1.08 -13.74
CA ASP A 51 12.63 1.71 -14.63
C ASP A 51 13.07 0.79 -15.77
N LYS A 52 12.95 -0.53 -15.59
CA LYS A 52 13.33 -1.57 -16.57
C LYS A 52 12.14 -2.11 -17.37
N SER A 53 10.89 -1.74 -17.03
CA SER A 53 9.68 -2.30 -17.62
C SER A 53 8.75 -1.20 -18.17
N PRO A 54 8.56 -1.12 -19.50
CA PRO A 54 7.60 -0.20 -20.11
C PRO A 54 6.16 -0.41 -19.61
N GLU A 55 5.78 -1.66 -19.33
CA GLU A 55 4.46 -2.01 -18.81
C GLU A 55 4.23 -1.42 -17.41
N LEU A 56 5.18 -1.62 -16.50
CA LEU A 56 5.09 -1.07 -15.14
C LEU A 56 5.17 0.46 -15.16
N THR A 57 6.00 1.04 -16.03
CA THR A 57 6.05 2.49 -16.23
C THR A 57 4.70 3.03 -16.70
N SER A 58 4.02 2.36 -17.64
CA SER A 58 2.68 2.75 -18.09
C SER A 58 1.67 2.68 -16.95
N LEU A 59 1.70 1.59 -16.17
CA LEU A 59 0.83 1.41 -15.01
C LEU A 59 1.00 2.54 -13.98
N GLU A 60 2.24 2.86 -13.59
CA GLU A 60 2.49 3.96 -12.63
C GLU A 60 2.01 5.31 -13.16
N ASN A 61 2.19 5.55 -14.47
CA ASN A 61 1.69 6.75 -15.11
C ASN A 61 0.16 6.83 -15.03
N GLU A 62 -0.56 5.74 -15.31
CA GLU A 62 -2.02 5.67 -15.20
C GLU A 62 -2.50 5.87 -13.77
N LEU A 63 -1.89 5.18 -12.80
CA LEU A 63 -2.20 5.32 -11.38
C LEU A 63 -2.02 6.77 -10.90
N SER A 64 -0.97 7.46 -11.36
CA SER A 64 -0.72 8.86 -11.02
C SER A 64 -1.81 9.83 -11.54
N GLN A 65 -2.58 9.45 -12.57
CA GLN A 65 -3.66 10.29 -13.11
C GLN A 65 -4.99 10.12 -12.36
N LEU A 66 -5.19 9.02 -11.62
CA LEU A 66 -6.45 8.72 -10.92
C LEU A 66 -6.88 9.81 -9.91
N ASN A 67 -5.94 10.65 -9.47
CA ASN A 67 -6.15 11.68 -8.44
C ASN A 67 -6.35 13.11 -8.99
N LYS A 68 -6.20 13.37 -10.30
CA LYS A 68 -6.02 14.75 -10.78
C LYS A 68 -7.28 15.61 -10.88
N ARG A 69 -8.48 15.02 -10.77
CA ARG A 69 -9.76 15.77 -10.76
C ARG A 69 -10.79 15.00 -9.94
N ASP A 70 -10.72 15.13 -8.62
CA ASP A 70 -11.61 14.39 -7.73
C ASP A 70 -13.07 14.84 -7.89
N THR A 71 -13.82 14.09 -8.70
CA THR A 71 -15.30 14.09 -8.74
C THR A 71 -15.89 13.92 -7.33
N VAL A 72 -15.12 13.24 -6.47
CA VAL A 72 -15.29 13.17 -5.02
C VAL A 72 -15.45 14.55 -4.38
N ASN A 73 -14.49 15.44 -4.60
CA ASN A 73 -14.51 16.79 -4.03
C ASN A 73 -15.67 17.63 -4.57
N ILE A 74 -16.06 17.44 -5.84
CA ILE A 74 -17.23 18.12 -6.43
C ILE A 74 -18.50 17.75 -5.65
N PHE A 75 -18.73 16.44 -5.44
CA PHE A 75 -19.88 15.98 -4.69
C PHE A 75 -19.84 16.41 -3.23
N TYR A 76 -18.68 16.30 -2.57
CA TYR A 76 -18.53 16.75 -1.18
C TYR A 76 -18.87 18.22 -1.01
N ASN A 77 -18.34 19.10 -1.87
CA ASN A 77 -18.63 20.53 -1.83
C ASN A 77 -20.10 20.84 -2.07
N TYR A 78 -20.72 20.18 -3.07
CA TYR A 78 -22.14 20.31 -3.35
C TYR A 78 -23.00 19.85 -2.14
N ASN A 79 -22.70 18.68 -1.60
CA ASN A 79 -23.43 18.11 -0.47
C ASN A 79 -23.26 18.93 0.81
N GLN A 80 -22.06 19.45 1.04
CA GLN A 80 -21.78 20.32 2.18
C GLN A 80 -22.64 21.59 2.14
N LYS A 81 -22.71 22.27 0.99
CA LYS A 81 -23.55 23.48 0.85
C LYS A 81 -25.03 23.22 1.13
N SER A 82 -25.57 22.09 0.64
CA SER A 82 -26.96 21.72 0.94
C SER A 82 -27.17 21.44 2.43
N ASN A 83 -26.25 20.72 3.07
CA ASN A 83 -26.34 20.43 4.50
C ASN A 83 -26.21 21.71 5.34
N ASP A 84 -25.32 22.62 4.95
CA ASP A 84 -25.14 23.92 5.57
C ASP A 84 -26.44 24.74 5.52
N TYR A 85 -27.09 24.82 4.35
CA TYR A 85 -28.39 25.49 4.23
C TYR A 85 -29.43 24.92 5.20
N TYR A 86 -29.60 23.59 5.25
CA TYR A 86 -30.61 23.00 6.12
C TYR A 86 -30.30 23.18 7.61
N ARG A 87 -29.02 23.17 8.00
CA ARG A 87 -28.59 23.51 9.36
C ARG A 87 -28.93 24.96 9.67
N ASP A 88 -28.55 25.89 8.81
CA ASP A 88 -28.68 27.32 9.05
C ASP A 88 -30.15 27.75 9.03
N ALA A 89 -30.96 27.18 8.13
CA ALA A 89 -32.40 27.38 8.09
C ALA A 89 -33.06 26.90 9.39
N LYS A 90 -32.70 25.72 9.90
CA LYS A 90 -33.18 25.21 11.20
C LYS A 90 -32.79 26.13 12.37
N ASN A 91 -31.59 26.71 12.33
CA ASN A 91 -31.17 27.68 13.34
C ASN A 91 -32.02 28.95 13.29
N GLN A 92 -32.31 29.48 12.09
CA GLN A 92 -33.14 30.68 11.93
C GLN A 92 -34.58 30.50 12.39
N ILE A 93 -35.14 29.28 12.32
CA ILE A 93 -36.47 28.96 12.86
C ILE A 93 -36.59 29.36 14.34
N ASN A 94 -35.50 29.33 15.11
CA ASN A 94 -35.53 29.71 16.52
C ASN A 94 -35.87 31.18 16.77
N ASN A 95 -35.68 32.04 15.75
CA ASN A 95 -36.05 33.46 15.82
C ASN A 95 -37.54 33.71 15.53
N ILE A 96 -38.28 32.68 15.07
CA ILE A 96 -39.72 32.79 14.82
C ILE A 96 -40.47 32.61 16.15
N THR A 97 -41.17 33.65 16.58
CA THR A 97 -41.94 33.67 17.85
C THR A 97 -43.33 33.05 17.71
N ASP A 98 -43.97 33.19 16.55
CA ASP A 98 -45.25 32.53 16.26
C ASP A 98 -45.05 31.01 16.17
N SER A 99 -45.61 30.28 17.14
CA SER A 99 -45.41 28.83 17.27
C SER A 99 -46.03 28.03 16.12
N VAL A 100 -47.15 28.50 15.56
CA VAL A 100 -47.83 27.82 14.45
C VAL A 100 -47.03 28.02 13.17
N MET A 101 -46.54 29.23 12.91
CA MET A 101 -45.66 29.54 11.79
C MET A 101 -44.34 28.79 11.91
N LYS A 102 -43.74 28.76 13.09
CA LYS A 102 -42.51 28.02 13.39
C LYS A 102 -42.64 26.55 13.00
N GLN A 103 -43.72 25.89 13.41
CA GLN A 103 -43.98 24.49 13.07
C GLN A 103 -44.21 24.26 11.57
N LYS A 104 -44.96 25.16 10.91
CA LYS A 104 -45.19 25.07 9.45
C LYS A 104 -43.87 25.17 8.66
N ILE A 105 -43.01 26.10 9.02
CA ILE A 105 -41.70 26.29 8.36
C ILE A 105 -40.76 25.12 8.65
N LEU A 106 -40.74 24.60 9.88
CA LEU A 106 -39.98 23.40 10.22
C LEU A 106 -40.39 22.20 9.36
N ASN A 107 -41.69 21.95 9.21
CA ASN A 107 -42.21 20.87 8.37
C ASN A 107 -41.82 21.05 6.89
N LEU A 108 -41.86 22.29 6.38
CA LEU A 108 -41.43 22.60 5.01
C LEU A 108 -39.94 22.28 4.80
N ILE A 109 -39.08 22.68 5.73
CA ILE A 109 -37.64 22.43 5.68
C ILE A 109 -37.35 20.92 5.77
N THR A 110 -38.01 20.20 6.68
CA THR A 110 -37.87 18.74 6.80
C THR A 110 -38.25 18.05 5.50
N LYS A 111 -39.40 18.37 4.91
CA LYS A 111 -39.84 17.80 3.63
C LYS A 111 -38.86 18.10 2.48
N SER A 112 -38.31 19.33 2.44
CA SER A 112 -37.29 19.70 1.46
C SER A 112 -36.00 18.88 1.64
N ASN A 113 -35.53 18.74 2.89
CA ASN A 113 -34.34 17.95 3.21
C ASN A 113 -34.52 16.47 2.87
N ASP A 114 -35.68 15.88 3.17
CA ASP A 114 -35.97 14.48 2.85
C ASP A 114 -35.94 14.24 1.32
N LYS A 115 -36.52 15.17 0.55
CA LYS A 115 -36.41 15.14 -0.92
C LYS A 115 -34.95 15.19 -1.38
N TYR A 116 -34.15 16.07 -0.79
CA TYR A 116 -32.73 16.17 -1.11
C TYR A 116 -31.96 14.87 -0.77
N VAL A 117 -32.26 14.25 0.38
CA VAL A 117 -31.68 12.96 0.77
C VAL A 117 -31.96 11.88 -0.27
N SER A 118 -33.19 11.80 -0.78
CA SER A 118 -33.52 10.87 -1.86
C SER A 118 -32.80 11.23 -3.17
N GLN A 119 -32.75 12.51 -3.55
CA GLN A 119 -32.12 12.96 -4.80
C GLN A 119 -30.62 12.71 -4.86
N LYS A 120 -29.92 12.76 -3.72
CA LYS A 120 -28.46 12.54 -3.67
C LYS A 120 -28.06 11.07 -3.53
N ALA A 121 -29.01 10.15 -3.36
CA ALA A 121 -28.73 8.75 -3.05
C ALA A 121 -27.87 8.09 -4.13
N ASP A 122 -28.21 8.28 -5.41
CA ASP A 122 -27.48 7.68 -6.53
C ASP A 122 -26.03 8.20 -6.60
N LEU A 123 -25.84 9.52 -6.48
CA LEU A 123 -24.50 10.12 -6.45
C LEU A 123 -23.67 9.66 -5.25
N LYS A 124 -24.30 9.50 -4.08
CA LYS A 124 -23.63 8.96 -2.89
C LYS A 124 -23.20 7.52 -3.11
N ASN A 125 -24.03 6.69 -3.75
CA ASN A 125 -23.69 5.31 -4.05
C ASN A 125 -22.52 5.22 -5.03
N LEU A 126 -22.53 6.02 -6.11
CA LEU A 126 -21.41 6.12 -7.05
C LEU A 126 -20.11 6.54 -6.34
N MET A 127 -20.22 7.48 -5.39
CA MET A 127 -19.08 7.93 -4.60
C MET A 127 -18.46 6.81 -3.76
N ASN A 128 -19.31 6.03 -3.08
CA ASN A 128 -18.87 4.88 -2.31
C ASN A 128 -18.18 3.85 -3.21
N THR A 129 -18.78 3.53 -4.36
CA THR A 129 -18.18 2.60 -5.33
C THR A 129 -16.83 3.08 -5.86
N ILE A 130 -16.67 4.38 -6.16
CA ILE A 130 -15.39 4.95 -6.58
C ILE A 130 -14.33 4.77 -5.48
N ASN A 131 -14.69 5.04 -4.22
CA ASN A 131 -13.77 4.89 -3.10
C ASN A 131 -13.40 3.42 -2.85
N GLU A 132 -14.36 2.50 -2.94
CA GLU A 132 -14.12 1.06 -2.85
C GLU A 132 -13.16 0.58 -3.95
N LYS A 133 -13.38 1.02 -5.19
CA LYS A 133 -12.51 0.68 -6.32
C LYS A 133 -11.10 1.24 -6.16
N ARG A 134 -10.96 2.46 -5.63
CA ARG A 134 -9.64 3.05 -5.32
C ARG A 134 -8.90 2.27 -4.24
N ASN A 135 -9.61 1.84 -3.20
CA ASN A 135 -9.03 0.99 -2.16
C ASN A 135 -8.58 -0.36 -2.74
N GLU A 136 -9.41 -0.97 -3.59
CA GLU A 136 -9.08 -2.22 -4.27
C GLU A 136 -7.84 -2.07 -5.16
N ILE A 137 -7.75 -1.00 -5.96
CA ILE A 137 -6.56 -0.68 -6.77
C ILE A 137 -5.32 -0.55 -5.89
N ASN A 138 -5.39 0.19 -4.78
CA ASN A 138 -4.26 0.37 -3.88
C ASN A 138 -3.80 -0.95 -3.24
N ASN A 139 -4.75 -1.83 -2.89
CA ASN A 139 -4.45 -3.16 -2.36
C ASN A 139 -3.72 -4.03 -3.39
N TYR A 140 -4.23 -4.07 -4.63
CA TYR A 140 -3.57 -4.83 -5.70
C TYR A 140 -2.22 -4.24 -6.09
N HIS A 141 -2.07 -2.91 -6.10
CA HIS A 141 -0.79 -2.25 -6.34
C HIS A 141 0.23 -2.63 -5.26
N SER A 142 -0.16 -2.56 -3.99
CA SER A 142 0.70 -2.98 -2.88
C SER A 142 1.11 -4.46 -2.99
N ALA A 143 0.15 -5.34 -3.31
CA ALA A 143 0.42 -6.75 -3.52
C ALA A 143 1.37 -7.00 -4.70
N LEU A 144 1.18 -6.28 -5.82
CA LEU A 144 2.04 -6.36 -7.00
C LEU A 144 3.49 -6.03 -6.63
N LYS A 145 3.72 -4.93 -5.90
CA LYS A 145 5.06 -4.52 -5.46
C LYS A 145 5.74 -5.62 -4.64
N ILE A 146 5.04 -6.18 -3.67
CA ILE A 146 5.55 -7.26 -2.82
C ILE A 146 5.87 -8.50 -3.66
N ILE A 147 4.91 -8.98 -4.47
CA ILE A 147 5.05 -10.21 -5.25
C ILE A 147 6.22 -10.11 -6.23
N LEU A 148 6.39 -8.96 -6.90
CA LEU A 148 7.44 -8.78 -7.88
C LEU A 148 8.84 -8.65 -7.26
N THR A 149 8.93 -8.24 -5.99
CA THR A 149 10.20 -8.02 -5.30
C THR A 149 10.65 -9.21 -4.46
N ILE A 150 9.76 -10.15 -4.11
CA ILE A 150 10.11 -11.42 -3.42
C ILE A 150 11.27 -12.16 -4.13
N PRO A 151 11.24 -12.42 -5.45
CA PRO A 151 12.32 -13.16 -6.09
C PRO A 151 13.67 -12.44 -6.01
N LEU A 152 13.66 -11.10 -5.98
CA LEU A 152 14.88 -10.30 -5.88
C LEU A 152 15.53 -10.45 -4.50
N ILE A 153 14.74 -10.36 -3.42
CA ILE A 153 15.27 -10.53 -2.06
C ILE A 153 15.67 -11.99 -1.79
N GLU A 154 14.95 -12.98 -2.34
CA GLU A 154 15.33 -14.39 -2.25
C GLU A 154 16.66 -14.67 -2.98
N GLN A 155 16.86 -14.05 -4.15
CA GLN A 155 18.13 -14.13 -4.87
C GLN A 155 19.28 -13.53 -4.05
N TYR A 156 19.07 -12.33 -3.49
CA TYR A 156 20.03 -11.69 -2.60
C TYR A 156 20.38 -12.59 -1.41
N GLN A 157 19.37 -13.08 -0.69
CA GLN A 157 19.57 -13.98 0.46
C GLN A 157 20.37 -15.23 0.08
N LYS A 158 20.08 -15.84 -1.07
CA LYS A 158 20.81 -17.02 -1.55
C LYS A 158 22.26 -16.71 -1.89
N GLN A 159 22.54 -15.56 -2.50
CA GLN A 159 23.87 -15.17 -2.95
C GLN A 159 24.75 -14.66 -1.80
N HIS A 160 24.14 -14.02 -0.80
CA HIS A 160 24.84 -13.33 0.29
C HIS A 160 24.71 -14.01 1.64
N LEU A 161 24.12 -15.22 1.72
CA LEU A 161 24.05 -15.99 2.97
C LEU A 161 25.47 -16.21 3.53
N PRO A 162 25.79 -15.68 4.73
CA PRO A 162 27.14 -15.81 5.26
C PRO A 162 27.52 -17.27 5.51
N ASN A 163 28.77 -17.64 5.21
CA ASN A 163 29.30 -18.94 5.60
C ASN A 163 29.25 -19.09 7.12
N LYS A 164 28.69 -20.19 7.63
CA LYS A 164 28.57 -20.45 9.07
C LYS A 164 29.89 -20.81 9.76
N ALA A 165 30.89 -21.30 9.02
CA ALA A 165 32.12 -21.85 9.59
C ALA A 165 32.94 -20.84 10.45
N PRO A 166 33.08 -19.56 10.07
CA PRO A 166 33.70 -18.54 10.92
C PRO A 166 32.98 -18.36 12.27
N TYR A 167 31.65 -18.35 12.26
CA TYR A 167 30.84 -18.22 13.48
C TYR A 167 31.02 -19.44 14.38
N GLU A 168 30.95 -20.65 13.82
CA GLU A 168 31.21 -21.91 14.55
C GLU A 168 32.62 -21.93 15.15
N LYS A 169 33.61 -21.38 14.44
CA LYS A 169 34.99 -21.26 14.94
C LYS A 169 35.11 -20.30 16.11
N VAL A 170 34.38 -19.18 16.09
CA VAL A 170 34.32 -18.23 17.22
C VAL A 170 33.70 -18.90 18.44
N ILE A 171 32.54 -19.54 18.27
CA ILE A 171 31.84 -20.26 19.36
C ILE A 171 32.77 -21.29 20.02
N LYS A 172 33.44 -22.14 19.23
CA LYS A 172 34.39 -23.14 19.77
C LYS A 172 35.52 -22.51 20.58
N LYS A 173 36.03 -21.35 20.15
CA LYS A 173 37.10 -20.64 20.86
C LYS A 173 36.58 -20.07 22.18
N GLU A 174 35.38 -19.53 22.18
CA GLU A 174 34.71 -19.00 23.37
C GLU A 174 34.41 -20.10 24.39
N ASP A 175 33.93 -21.27 23.95
CA ASP A 175 33.67 -22.43 24.82
C ASP A 175 34.95 -22.91 25.52
N LEU A 176 36.06 -23.01 24.79
CA LEU A 176 37.36 -23.40 25.35
C LEU A 176 37.85 -22.38 26.38
N LEU A 177 37.64 -21.08 26.12
CA LEU A 177 38.02 -20.02 27.04
C LEU A 177 37.14 -20.05 28.29
N PHE A 178 35.84 -20.26 28.13
CA PHE A 178 34.88 -20.39 29.22
C PHE A 178 35.26 -21.54 30.16
N GLU A 179 35.50 -22.74 29.64
CA GLU A 179 35.91 -23.89 30.46
C GLU A 179 37.27 -23.65 31.14
N LYS A 180 38.21 -22.97 30.47
CA LYS A 180 39.47 -22.57 31.08
C LYS A 180 39.25 -21.64 32.27
N ILE A 181 38.42 -20.60 32.11
CA ILE A 181 38.11 -19.64 33.18
C ILE A 181 37.40 -20.34 34.35
N LYS A 182 36.40 -21.17 34.06
CA LYS A 182 35.64 -21.94 35.05
C LYS A 182 36.54 -22.84 35.89
N ASN A 183 37.49 -23.54 35.27
CA ASN A 183 38.41 -24.45 35.96
C ASN A 183 39.39 -23.73 36.90
N ILE A 184 39.78 -22.48 36.60
CA ILE A 184 40.68 -21.69 37.45
C ILE A 184 39.95 -20.82 38.47
N THR A 185 38.63 -20.67 38.34
CA THR A 185 37.82 -19.88 39.28
C THR A 185 37.65 -20.68 40.58
N PRO A 186 38.07 -20.14 41.74
CA PRO A 186 37.87 -20.82 43.02
C PRO A 186 36.38 -21.08 43.27
N LYS A 187 36.07 -22.25 43.83
CA LYS A 187 34.70 -22.53 44.29
C LYS A 187 34.40 -21.60 45.46
N TYR A 188 33.35 -20.81 45.30
CA TYR A 188 32.70 -20.02 46.34
C TYR A 188 31.30 -20.58 46.60
#